data_AF-A0A1A7ZT94-F1
#
_entry.id   AF-A0A1A7ZT94-F1
#
_cell.length_a   1.000
_cell.length_b   1.000
_cell.length_c   1.000
_cell.angle_alpha   90.00
_cell.angle_beta   90.00
_cell.angle_gamma   90.00
#
_symmetry.space_group_name_H-M   'P 1'
#
loop_
_entity.id
_entity.type
_entity.pdbx_description
1 polymer ?
#
loop_
_entity_poly.entity_id
_entity_poly.type
_entity_poly.pdbx_seq_one_letter_code
_entity_poly.pdbx_strand_id
1 'polypeptide(L)'
;MDRLQLLVPRNLRAKVLFWVHGAVGTGHFGNSKTLQQLRWRFYWPGCRQDVEHHVHCCDVCTSQKGPTQRSRGPLQQYLFEAPMEQVGVDILGPFPTTEAGNRYVLVAMDYFTKWPEAYAMPDQSAASTAQRLVDEMFSRFGVPEELHSDQGRNFESQLFGEVCQRLGVTFSGNAGNKSGKA
;
A
#
# COMPACT_ATOMS: atom_id res chain seq x y z
N MET A 1 -40.98 -16.65 1.09
CA MET A 1 -41.31 -16.97 -0.31
C MET A 1 -40.58 -18.25 -0.65
N ASP A 2 -41.30 -19.33 -0.92
CA ASP A 2 -40.69 -20.58 -1.34
C ASP A 2 -40.04 -20.39 -2.70
N ARG A 3 -38.72 -20.62 -2.76
CA ARG A 3 -37.95 -20.51 -4.00
C ARG A 3 -37.92 -21.87 -4.66
N LEU A 4 -38.64 -22.02 -5.76
CA LEU A 4 -38.58 -23.21 -6.61
C LEU A 4 -37.23 -23.26 -7.34
N GLN A 5 -36.54 -24.40 -7.25
CA GLN A 5 -35.24 -24.63 -7.88
C GLN A 5 -35.31 -25.87 -8.77
N LEU A 6 -34.68 -25.81 -9.94
CA LEU A 6 -34.55 -26.96 -10.82
C LEU A 6 -33.48 -27.90 -10.29
N LEU A 7 -33.85 -29.16 -10.07
CA LEU A 7 -32.90 -30.20 -9.70
C LEU A 7 -32.08 -30.59 -10.94
N VAL A 8 -30.77 -30.35 -10.91
CA VAL A 8 -29.92 -30.51 -12.10
C VAL A 8 -29.32 -31.93 -12.18
N PRO A 9 -29.61 -32.69 -13.24
CA PRO A 9 -28.96 -33.98 -13.53
C PRO A 9 -27.44 -33.83 -13.65
N ARG A 10 -26.68 -34.87 -13.27
CA ARG A 10 -25.20 -34.83 -13.23
C ARG A 10 -24.56 -34.33 -14.52
N ASN A 11 -25.06 -34.77 -15.68
CA ASN A 11 -24.56 -34.42 -17.01
C ASN A 11 -24.76 -32.94 -17.39
N LEU A 12 -25.65 -32.20 -16.70
CA LEU A 12 -25.92 -30.79 -17.00
C LEU A 12 -25.21 -29.83 -16.04
N ARG A 13 -24.61 -30.32 -14.95
CA ARG A 13 -24.00 -29.48 -13.90
C ARG A 13 -22.86 -28.63 -14.42
N ALA A 14 -21.96 -29.20 -15.21
CA ALA A 14 -20.83 -28.47 -15.81
C ALA A 14 -21.31 -27.31 -16.71
N LYS A 15 -22.36 -27.55 -17.50
CA LYS A 15 -22.97 -26.53 -18.35
C LYS A 15 -23.57 -25.41 -17.49
N VAL A 16 -24.33 -25.74 -16.44
CA VAL A 16 -24.91 -24.76 -15.52
C VAL A 16 -23.81 -23.94 -14.82
N LEU A 17 -22.74 -24.58 -14.34
CA LEU A 17 -21.60 -23.89 -13.71
C LEU A 17 -20.93 -22.89 -14.67
N PHE A 18 -20.71 -23.30 -15.91
CA PHE A 18 -20.22 -22.40 -16.96
C PHE A 18 -21.15 -21.19 -17.15
N TRP A 19 -22.47 -21.41 -17.24
CA TRP A 19 -23.44 -20.32 -17.42
C TRP A 19 -23.50 -19.33 -16.26
N VAL A 20 -23.25 -19.74 -15.02
CA VAL A 20 -23.32 -18.85 -13.84
C VAL A 20 -21.99 -18.17 -13.50
N HIS A 21 -20.88 -18.65 -14.06
CA HIS A 21 -19.54 -18.16 -13.75
C HIS A 21 -18.79 -17.60 -14.96
N GLY A 22 -18.73 -18.33 -16.08
CA GLY A 22 -17.86 -18.04 -17.22
C GLY A 22 -18.56 -17.63 -18.52
N ALA A 23 -19.88 -17.48 -18.53
CA ALA A 23 -20.59 -16.97 -19.70
C ALA A 23 -20.33 -15.46 -19.89
N VAL A 24 -20.47 -14.98 -21.13
CA VAL A 24 -20.35 -13.55 -21.44
C VAL A 24 -21.38 -12.77 -20.62
N GLY A 25 -20.88 -11.88 -19.75
CA GLY A 25 -21.71 -11.06 -18.86
C GLY A 25 -21.82 -11.54 -17.40
N THR A 26 -21.24 -12.69 -17.01
CA THR A 26 -21.33 -13.21 -15.62
C THR A 26 -20.17 -12.82 -14.70
N GLY A 27 -19.21 -12.03 -15.19
CA GLY A 27 -18.24 -11.30 -14.38
C GLY A 27 -17.24 -12.14 -13.56
N HIS A 28 -17.16 -13.46 -13.76
CA HIS A 28 -16.24 -14.36 -13.04
C HIS A 28 -16.27 -14.16 -11.51
N PHE A 29 -17.47 -14.03 -10.95
CA PHE A 29 -17.61 -13.78 -9.52
C PHE A 29 -16.98 -14.89 -8.65
N GLY A 30 -16.56 -14.52 -7.44
CA GLY A 30 -16.07 -15.47 -6.45
C GLY A 30 -17.18 -16.38 -5.88
N ASN A 31 -16.75 -17.44 -5.19
CA ASN A 31 -17.57 -18.56 -4.71
C ASN A 31 -18.95 -18.15 -4.15
N SER A 32 -18.99 -17.18 -3.23
CA SER A 32 -20.24 -16.77 -2.57
C SER A 32 -21.28 -16.21 -3.54
N LYS A 33 -20.85 -15.33 -4.46
CA LYS A 33 -21.73 -14.70 -5.45
C LYS A 33 -22.16 -15.71 -6.51
N THR A 34 -21.24 -16.55 -6.99
CA THR A 34 -21.56 -17.63 -7.95
C THR A 34 -22.55 -18.64 -7.35
N LEU A 35 -22.37 -19.04 -6.09
CA LEU A 35 -23.30 -19.92 -5.39
C LEU A 35 -24.67 -19.26 -5.21
N GLN A 36 -24.70 -17.97 -4.90
CA GLN A 36 -25.95 -17.22 -4.80
C GLN A 36 -26.68 -17.23 -6.15
N GLN A 37 -26.00 -16.89 -7.25
CA GLN A 37 -26.53 -16.91 -8.62
C GLN A 37 -27.09 -18.27 -9.01
N LEU A 38 -26.34 -19.34 -8.76
CA LEU A 38 -26.78 -20.72 -8.99
C LEU A 38 -28.08 -21.03 -8.24
N ARG A 39 -28.14 -20.68 -6.95
CA ARG A 39 -29.29 -20.93 -6.08
C ARG A 39 -30.53 -20.09 -6.43
N TRP A 40 -30.46 -19.17 -7.39
CA TRP A 40 -31.68 -18.52 -7.89
C TRP A 40 -32.55 -19.46 -8.71
N ARG A 41 -31.96 -20.43 -9.42
CA ARG A 41 -32.69 -21.25 -10.41
C ARG A 41 -32.39 -22.74 -10.32
N PHE A 42 -31.27 -23.12 -9.70
CA PHE A 42 -30.76 -24.49 -9.74
C PHE A 42 -30.40 -25.01 -8.36
N TYR A 43 -30.50 -26.33 -8.20
CA TYR A 43 -30.05 -27.04 -7.01
C TYR A 43 -29.55 -28.45 -7.35
N TRP A 44 -28.55 -28.90 -6.62
CA TRP A 44 -28.21 -30.31 -6.47
C TRP A 44 -27.42 -30.51 -5.17
N PRO A 45 -27.44 -31.73 -4.58
CA PRO A 45 -26.57 -32.06 -3.46
C PRO A 45 -25.10 -31.89 -3.87
N GLY A 46 -24.35 -31.10 -3.09
CA GLY A 46 -22.94 -30.79 -3.37
C GLY A 46 -22.68 -29.57 -4.25
N CYS A 47 -23.71 -28.83 -4.70
CA CYS A 47 -23.52 -27.67 -5.59
C CYS A 47 -22.54 -26.59 -5.07
N ARG A 48 -22.37 -26.47 -3.75
CA ARG A 48 -21.37 -25.58 -3.16
C ARG A 48 -19.94 -26.02 -3.47
N GLN A 49 -19.61 -27.29 -3.27
CA GLN A 49 -18.28 -27.84 -3.56
C GLN A 49 -17.99 -27.75 -5.07
N ASP A 50 -18.98 -28.07 -5.89
CA ASP A 50 -18.84 -27.97 -7.35
C ASP A 50 -18.59 -26.52 -7.80
N VAL A 51 -19.24 -25.52 -7.17
CA VAL A 51 -18.96 -24.10 -7.42
C VAL A 51 -17.56 -23.71 -6.97
N GLU A 52 -17.17 -24.08 -5.74
CA GLU A 52 -15.84 -23.76 -5.21
C GLU A 52 -14.73 -24.35 -6.09
N HIS A 53 -14.89 -25.60 -6.53
CA HIS A 53 -13.98 -26.25 -7.45
C HIS A 53 -13.95 -25.57 -8.83
N HIS A 54 -15.11 -25.26 -9.41
CA HIS A 54 -15.21 -24.62 -10.72
C HIS A 54 -14.56 -23.24 -10.75
N VAL A 55 -14.79 -22.41 -9.73
CA VAL A 55 -14.18 -21.07 -9.62
C VAL A 55 -12.67 -21.17 -9.38
N HIS A 56 -12.22 -22.17 -8.60
CA HIS A 56 -10.79 -22.39 -8.34
C HIS A 56 -10.04 -22.87 -9.59
N CYS A 57 -10.68 -23.69 -10.43
CA CYS A 57 -10.09 -24.20 -11.66
C CYS A 57 -10.34 -23.30 -12.88
N CYS A 58 -10.87 -22.09 -12.70
CA CYS A 58 -11.11 -21.17 -13.80
C CYS A 58 -9.81 -20.45 -14.18
N ASP A 59 -9.29 -20.69 -15.39
CA ASP A 59 -8.05 -20.08 -15.89
C ASP A 59 -8.07 -18.54 -15.88
N VAL A 60 -9.22 -17.93 -16.20
CA VAL A 60 -9.40 -16.47 -16.14
C VAL A 60 -9.28 -15.94 -14.72
N CYS A 61 -9.84 -16.64 -13.73
CA CYS A 61 -9.73 -16.25 -12.33
C CYS A 61 -8.33 -16.49 -11.78
N THR A 62 -7.71 -17.61 -12.15
CA THR A 62 -6.40 -18.02 -11.63
C THR A 62 -5.28 -17.15 -12.20
N SER A 63 -5.35 -16.76 -13.48
CA SER A 63 -4.40 -15.81 -14.09
C SER A 63 -4.47 -14.40 -13.49
N GLN A 64 -5.63 -13.98 -12.98
CA GLN A 64 -5.80 -12.67 -12.34
C GLN A 64 -5.46 -12.67 -10.84
N LYS A 65 -5.51 -13.83 -10.18
CA LYS A 65 -5.13 -13.94 -8.77
C LYS A 65 -3.61 -14.00 -8.67
N GLY A 66 -3.01 -12.88 -8.26
CA GLY A 66 -1.59 -12.84 -7.87
C GLY A 66 -1.26 -13.89 -6.80
N PRO A 67 0.03 -14.21 -6.60
CA PRO A 67 0.47 -15.27 -5.69
C PRO A 67 -0.18 -15.15 -4.31
N THR A 68 -0.76 -16.26 -3.85
CA THR A 68 -1.50 -16.33 -2.57
C THR A 68 -0.60 -16.08 -1.36
N GLN A 69 0.71 -16.28 -1.53
CA GLN A 69 1.71 -15.91 -0.54
C GLN A 69 2.23 -14.51 -0.82
N ARG A 70 1.56 -13.50 -0.25
CA ARG A 70 2.29 -12.28 0.11
C ARG A 70 3.34 -12.69 1.12
N SER A 71 4.62 -12.52 0.79
CA SER A 71 5.71 -12.68 1.75
C SER A 71 5.46 -11.70 2.90
N ARG A 72 4.88 -12.20 3.99
CA ARG A 72 4.85 -11.46 5.25
C ARG A 72 6.23 -11.61 5.85
N GLY A 73 7.16 -10.77 5.40
CA GLY A 73 8.41 -10.59 6.12
C GLY A 73 8.11 -10.18 7.56
N PRO A 74 8.89 -10.62 8.55
CA PRO A 74 8.72 -10.15 9.91
C PRO A 74 8.85 -8.62 9.93
N LEU A 75 7.83 -7.94 10.48
CA LEU A 75 7.92 -6.51 10.76
C LEU A 75 9.00 -6.33 11.83
N GLN A 76 10.16 -5.82 11.45
CA GLN A 76 11.18 -5.44 12.42
C GLN A 76 10.74 -4.16 13.11
N GLN A 77 10.59 -4.23 14.44
CA GLN A 77 10.39 -3.04 15.25
C GLN A 77 11.75 -2.36 15.39
N TYR A 78 11.87 -1.17 14.79
CA TYR A 78 12.97 -0.27 15.12
C TYR A 78 12.69 0.32 16.50
N LEU A 79 13.61 0.11 17.44
CA LEU A 79 13.62 0.77 18.73
C LEU A 79 14.42 2.07 18.57
N PHE A 80 13.78 3.18 18.95
CA PHE A 80 14.40 4.49 19.04
C PHE A 80 14.58 4.80 20.52
N GLU A 81 15.72 5.37 20.89
CA GLU A 81 16.12 5.60 22.29
C GLU A 81 16.05 7.08 22.68
N ALA A 82 16.06 8.01 21.71
CA ALA A 82 15.99 9.45 21.97
C ALA A 82 15.14 10.25 20.97
N PRO A 83 14.55 11.40 21.37
CA PRO A 83 13.91 12.33 20.44
C PRO A 83 14.89 12.78 19.36
N MET A 84 14.40 12.94 18.13
CA MET A 84 15.20 13.37 16.97
C MET A 84 16.31 12.39 16.57
N GLU A 85 16.32 11.15 17.08
CA GLU A 85 17.22 10.11 16.57
C GLU A 85 16.88 9.77 15.12
N GLN A 86 15.60 9.57 14.81
CA GLN A 86 15.15 9.37 13.43
C GLN A 86 13.85 10.12 13.17
N VAL A 87 13.83 10.90 12.08
CA VAL A 87 12.62 11.57 11.58
C VAL A 87 12.20 10.93 10.27
N GLY A 88 10.97 10.45 10.22
CA GLY A 88 10.32 9.98 9.00
C GLY A 88 9.65 11.13 8.28
N VAL A 89 9.83 11.22 6.96
CA VAL A 89 9.20 12.24 6.11
C VAL A 89 8.45 11.62 4.95
N ASP A 90 7.25 12.13 4.70
CA ASP A 90 6.38 11.75 3.59
C ASP A 90 5.80 13.02 2.95
N ILE A 91 5.47 12.96 1.66
CA ILE A 91 4.86 14.05 0.92
C ILE A 91 3.55 13.56 0.32
N LEU A 92 2.47 14.15 0.81
CA LEU A 92 1.12 13.86 0.34
C LEU A 92 0.73 14.83 -0.79
N GLY A 93 0.08 14.29 -1.82
CA GLY A 93 -0.50 15.08 -2.90
C GLY A 93 -0.31 14.44 -4.29
N PRO A 94 -0.54 15.21 -5.36
CA PRO A 94 -0.99 16.60 -5.35
C PRO A 94 -2.45 16.76 -4.89
N PHE A 95 -2.72 17.82 -4.13
CA PHE A 95 -4.04 18.30 -3.73
C PHE A 95 -4.51 19.48 -4.61
N PRO A 96 -5.78 19.92 -4.51
CA PRO A 96 -6.20 21.18 -5.11
C PRO A 96 -5.33 22.34 -4.65
N THR A 97 -4.91 23.18 -5.59
CA THR A 97 -4.03 24.32 -5.29
C THR A 97 -4.75 25.36 -4.45
N THR A 98 -4.17 25.71 -3.31
CA THR A 98 -4.67 26.80 -2.44
C THR A 98 -4.41 28.18 -3.07
N GLU A 99 -5.03 29.24 -2.54
CA GLU A 99 -4.75 30.63 -2.94
C GLU A 99 -3.27 31.02 -2.79
N ALA A 100 -2.58 30.44 -1.80
CA ALA A 100 -1.16 30.63 -1.57
C ALA A 100 -0.25 29.79 -2.49
N GLY A 101 -0.81 29.07 -3.46
CA GLY A 101 -0.05 28.25 -4.42
C GLY A 101 0.40 26.87 -3.91
N ASN A 102 0.06 26.50 -2.67
CA ASN A 102 0.38 25.19 -2.13
C ASN A 102 -0.50 24.08 -2.72
N ARG A 103 0.09 22.92 -2.96
CA ARG A 103 -0.58 21.74 -3.52
C ARG A 103 -0.05 20.40 -2.97
N TYR A 104 0.92 20.43 -2.07
CA TYR A 104 1.45 19.26 -1.37
C TYR A 104 1.46 19.50 0.14
N VAL A 105 1.51 18.42 0.91
CA VAL A 105 1.71 18.46 2.37
C VAL A 105 2.91 17.59 2.71
N LEU A 106 3.98 18.21 3.23
CA LEU A 106 5.07 17.51 3.88
C LEU A 106 4.61 17.07 5.27
N VAL A 107 4.70 15.78 5.57
CA VAL A 107 4.51 15.24 6.89
C VAL A 107 5.87 14.81 7.43
N ALA A 108 6.21 15.27 8.63
CA ALA A 108 7.42 14.88 9.34
C ALA A 108 7.05 14.28 10.70
N MET A 109 7.63 13.17 11.09
CA MET A 109 7.35 12.51 12.36
C MET A 109 8.64 12.07 13.04
N ASP A 110 8.86 12.52 14.27
CA ASP A 110 9.89 11.94 15.13
C ASP A 110 9.44 10.54 15.58
N TYR A 111 10.24 9.52 15.25
CA TYR A 111 9.86 8.15 15.57
C TYR A 111 9.96 7.80 17.05
N PHE A 112 10.73 8.53 17.85
CA PHE A 112 10.80 8.27 19.29
C PHE A 112 9.55 8.80 20.01
N THR A 113 9.32 10.12 19.94
CA THR A 113 8.17 10.75 20.62
C THR A 113 6.84 10.48 19.92
N LYS A 114 6.87 10.02 18.66
CA LYS A 114 5.71 9.94 17.76
C LYS A 114 5.07 11.31 17.48
N TRP A 115 5.82 12.40 17.61
CA TRP A 115 5.35 13.76 17.36
C TRP A 115 5.21 14.03 15.85
N PRO A 116 4.00 14.31 15.33
CA PRO A 116 3.79 14.62 13.92
C PRO A 116 3.74 16.13 13.66
N GLU A 117 4.38 16.58 12.59
CA GLU A 117 4.20 17.92 12.02
C GLU A 117 3.81 17.82 10.54
N ALA A 118 3.03 18.79 10.06
CA ALA A 118 2.56 18.85 8.69
C ALA A 118 2.69 20.27 8.14
N TYR A 119 3.28 20.40 6.95
CA TYR A 119 3.57 21.70 6.32
C TYR A 119 3.07 21.73 4.89
N ALA A 120 2.39 22.81 4.51
CA ALA A 120 1.95 23.02 3.14
C ALA A 120 3.12 23.42 2.23
N MET A 121 3.20 22.82 1.04
CA MET A 121 4.26 23.09 0.06
C MET A 121 3.72 23.31 -1.36
N PRO A 122 4.39 24.14 -2.18
CA PRO A 122 4.03 24.38 -3.58
C PRO A 122 4.51 23.25 -4.52
N ASP A 123 5.59 22.56 -4.16
CA ASP A 123 6.16 21.44 -4.91
C ASP A 123 6.68 20.34 -3.96
N GLN A 124 7.09 19.21 -4.52
CA GLN A 124 7.64 18.05 -3.79
C GLN A 124 9.17 17.93 -3.96
N SER A 125 9.86 19.02 -4.31
CA SER A 125 11.31 18.97 -4.53
C SER A 125 12.06 18.74 -3.21
N ALA A 126 13.22 18.10 -3.29
CA ALA A 126 14.11 17.92 -2.15
C ALA A 126 14.52 19.28 -1.54
N ALA A 127 14.75 20.30 -2.36
CA ALA A 127 15.12 21.64 -1.91
C ALA A 127 14.02 22.33 -1.10
N SER A 128 12.76 22.28 -1.56
CA SER A 128 11.60 22.82 -0.84
C SER A 128 11.32 22.05 0.44
N THR A 129 11.47 20.73 0.40
CA THR A 129 11.31 19.85 1.57
C THR A 129 12.36 20.16 2.63
N ALA A 130 13.64 20.22 2.24
CA ALA A 130 14.74 20.57 3.13
C ALA A 130 14.55 21.95 3.76
N GLN A 131 14.14 22.94 2.97
CA GLN A 131 13.88 24.28 3.50
C GLN A 131 12.81 24.25 4.59
N ARG A 132 11.69 23.56 4.36
CA ARG A 132 10.60 23.47 5.34
C ARG A 132 11.02 22.74 6.61
N LEU A 133 11.76 21.64 6.48
CA LEU A 133 12.27 20.92 7.64
C LEU A 133 13.23 21.76 8.49
N VAL A 134 14.16 22.47 7.84
CA VAL A 134 15.15 23.31 8.52
C VAL A 134 14.48 24.50 9.21
N ASP A 135 13.59 25.22 8.50
CA ASP A 135 12.94 26.41 9.01
C ASP A 135 11.97 26.10 10.16
N GLU A 136 11.26 24.98 10.09
CA GLU A 136 10.14 24.69 10.98
C GLU A 136 10.52 23.68 12.08
N MET A 137 10.84 22.43 11.72
CA MET A 137 11.06 21.37 12.70
C MET A 137 12.44 21.49 13.36
N PHE A 138 13.49 21.61 12.55
CA PHE A 138 14.86 21.50 13.04
C PHE A 138 15.30 22.74 13.80
N SER A 139 14.76 23.91 13.44
CA SER A 139 14.95 25.15 14.20
C SER A 139 14.39 25.07 15.62
N ARG A 140 13.35 24.24 15.84
CA ARG A 140 12.66 24.08 17.14
C ARG A 140 13.21 22.93 17.97
N PHE A 141 13.50 21.79 17.35
CA PHE A 141 13.86 20.54 18.06
C PHE A 141 15.31 20.10 17.86
N GLY A 142 16.04 20.74 16.96
CA GLY A 142 17.38 20.32 16.55
C GLY A 142 17.36 19.48 15.27
N VAL A 143 18.54 19.19 14.75
CA VAL A 143 18.73 18.40 13.53
C VAL A 143 18.72 16.91 13.91
N PRO A 144 17.94 16.06 13.21
CA PRO A 144 17.91 14.64 13.53
C PRO A 144 19.18 13.90 13.13
N GLU A 145 19.46 12.75 13.75
CA GLU A 145 20.61 11.91 13.38
C GLU A 145 20.38 11.18 12.04
N GLU A 146 19.17 10.65 11.82
CA GLU A 146 18.76 10.00 10.57
C GLU A 146 17.45 10.58 10.02
N LEU A 147 17.41 10.79 8.70
CA LEU A 147 16.19 11.17 7.95
C LEU A 147 15.77 10.02 7.06
N HIS A 148 14.51 9.60 7.18
CA HIS A 148 13.98 8.49 6.41
C HIS A 148 12.81 8.93 5.54
N SER A 149 12.83 8.59 4.25
CA SER A 149 11.74 8.88 3.30
C SER A 149 11.33 7.65 2.50
N ASP A 150 10.04 7.52 2.25
CA ASP A 150 9.46 6.45 1.41
C ASP A 150 9.48 6.77 -0.10
N GLN A 151 9.84 8.00 -0.50
CA GLN A 151 9.99 8.45 -1.90
C GLN A 151 11.23 7.86 -2.61
N GLY A 152 11.96 6.98 -1.93
CA GLY A 152 13.09 6.22 -2.46
C GLY A 152 14.45 6.87 -2.21
N ARG A 153 15.52 6.05 -2.31
CA ARG A 153 16.89 6.42 -1.93
C ARG A 153 17.45 7.64 -2.67
N ASN A 154 17.04 7.85 -3.91
CA ASN A 154 17.49 9.00 -4.71
C ASN A 154 16.98 10.32 -4.13
N PHE A 155 15.70 10.35 -3.75
CA PHE A 155 15.10 11.51 -3.09
C PHE A 155 15.71 11.72 -1.71
N GLU A 156 15.86 10.66 -0.93
CA GLU A 156 16.49 10.70 0.40
C GLU A 156 17.92 11.27 0.33
N SER A 157 18.72 10.86 -0.65
CA SER A 157 20.09 11.37 -0.86
C SER A 157 20.10 12.85 -1.25
N GLN A 158 19.18 13.27 -2.13
CA GLN A 158 19.05 14.68 -2.51
C GLN A 158 18.58 15.54 -1.34
N LEU A 159 17.58 15.07 -0.60
CA LEU A 159 17.04 15.74 0.57
C LEU A 159 18.13 15.95 1.62
N PHE A 160 18.90 14.91 1.93
CA PHE A 160 19.99 14.99 2.88
C PHE A 160 21.07 16.00 2.42
N GLY A 161 21.42 15.98 1.13
CA GLY A 161 22.34 16.95 0.55
C GLY A 161 21.87 18.40 0.70
N GLU A 162 20.59 18.66 0.42
CA GLU A 162 19.96 19.98 0.57
C GLU A 162 19.92 20.44 2.04
N VAL A 163 19.60 19.53 2.97
CA VAL A 163 19.63 19.81 4.42
C VAL A 163 21.04 20.18 4.87
N CYS A 164 22.05 19.37 4.50
CA CYS A 164 23.46 19.65 4.82
C CYS A 164 23.92 21.01 4.27
N GLN A 165 23.58 21.31 3.01
CA GLN A 165 23.92 22.58 2.39
C GLN A 165 23.32 23.77 3.16
N ARG A 166 22.06 23.67 3.59
CA ARG A 166 21.37 24.72 4.35
C ARG A 166 21.92 24.90 5.76
N LEU A 167 22.35 23.82 6.40
CA LEU A 167 22.98 23.85 7.73
C LEU A 167 24.47 24.25 7.68
N GLY A 168 25.06 24.38 6.49
CA GLY A 168 26.48 24.68 6.32
C GLY A 168 27.40 23.52 6.73
N VAL A 169 26.88 22.29 6.76
CA VAL A 169 27.62 21.09 7.18
C VAL A 169 28.03 20.29 5.95
N THR A 170 29.28 19.83 5.90
CA THR A 170 29.76 18.93 4.85
C THR A 170 29.72 17.49 5.36
N PHE A 171 29.00 16.62 4.66
CA PHE A 171 28.94 15.21 5.02
C PHE A 171 30.15 14.45 4.47
N SER A 172 30.94 13.83 5.33
CA SER A 172 31.98 12.86 4.98
C SER A 172 31.42 11.44 5.08
N GLY A 173 30.61 11.03 4.11
CA GLY A 173 30.00 9.71 4.11
C GLY A 173 30.99 8.58 3.84
N ASN A 174 31.26 7.74 4.84
CA ASN A 174 31.80 6.40 4.60
C ASN A 174 30.62 5.52 4.13
N ALA A 175 30.73 4.91 2.96
CA ALA A 175 29.72 4.00 2.43
C ALA A 175 29.59 2.75 3.34
N GLY A 176 28.74 2.86 4.36
CA GLY A 176 28.42 1.78 5.29
C GLY A 176 27.63 0.69 4.59
N ASN A 177 28.33 -0.32 4.10
CA ASN A 177 27.81 -1.63 3.78
C ASN A 177 26.95 -2.11 4.97
N LYS A 178 25.62 -2.14 4.84
CA LYS A 178 24.75 -2.86 5.79
C LYS A 178 24.97 -4.36 5.54
N SER A 179 26.11 -4.89 5.98
CA SER A 179 26.33 -6.32 6.12
C SER A 179 25.35 -6.84 7.17
N GLY A 180 24.58 -7.85 6.75
CA GLY A 180 23.61 -8.52 7.59
C GLY A 180 24.19 -8.93 8.95
N LYS A 181 23.40 -8.77 9.98
CA LYS A 181 23.57 -9.50 11.23
C LYS A 181 22.41 -10.48 11.37
N ALA A 182 22.83 -11.70 11.67
CA ALA A 182 22.11 -12.97 11.78
C ALA A 182 20.88 -12.92 12.69
#